data_AF-A0A134CDN2-F1
#
_entry.id   AF-A0A134CDN2-F1
#
_cell.length_a   1.000
_cell.length_b   1.000
_cell.length_c   1.000
_cell.angle_alpha   90.00
_cell.angle_beta   90.00
_cell.angle_gamma   90.00
#
_symmetry.space_group_name_H-M   'P 1'
#
loop_
_entity.id
_entity.type
_entity.pdbx_description
1 polymer ?
#
loop_
_entity_poly.entity_id
_entity_poly.type
_entity_poly.pdbx_seq_one_letter_code
_entity_poly.pdbx_strand_id
1 'polypeptide(L)'
;MDNRTRKNQLKIYLTDEEKEIFEKKMKLANCKTMSHFLRKCVLEKEIYIVDLESFRDPQWLLSNATKKHKPDRKSNQYNGSHL
;
A
#
# COMPACT_ATOMS: atom_id res chain seq x y z
N MET A 1 18.32 -32.53 20.76
CA MET A 1 18.28 -32.00 19.38
C MET A 1 17.00 -32.50 18.76
N ASP A 2 15.89 -31.84 19.06
CA ASP A 2 14.56 -32.36 18.70
C ASP A 2 14.29 -32.28 17.21
N ASN A 3 13.54 -33.28 16.73
CA ASN A 3 13.03 -33.37 15.37
C ASN A 3 12.10 -32.19 15.07
N ARG A 4 12.66 -31.09 14.57
CA ARG A 4 11.88 -29.97 14.05
C ARG A 4 11.13 -30.45 12.81
N THR A 5 9.82 -30.19 12.78
CA THR A 5 8.96 -30.47 11.61
C THR A 5 9.35 -29.64 10.40
N ARG A 6 9.87 -28.42 10.60
CA ARG A 6 10.31 -27.51 9.54
C ARG A 6 11.82 -27.60 9.36
N LYS A 7 12.26 -28.30 8.31
CA LYS A 7 13.69 -28.58 8.01
C LYS A 7 14.32 -27.61 7.01
N ASN A 8 13.51 -26.95 6.19
CA ASN A 8 13.97 -26.08 5.11
C ASN A 8 14.15 -24.63 5.60
N GLN A 9 15.29 -24.02 5.25
CA GLN A 9 15.61 -22.63 5.58
C GLN A 9 15.35 -21.71 4.38
N LEU A 10 14.74 -20.56 4.64
CA LEU A 10 14.63 -19.45 3.69
C LEU A 10 15.51 -18.29 4.18
N LYS A 11 16.37 -17.76 3.31
CA LYS A 11 17.16 -16.55 3.56
C LYS A 11 16.73 -15.47 2.57
N ILE A 12 16.50 -14.27 3.08
CA ILE A 12 16.19 -13.09 2.28
C ILE A 12 17.15 -11.98 2.70
N TYR A 13 17.66 -11.24 1.72
CA TYR A 13 18.45 -10.04 1.94
C TYR A 13 17.53 -8.85 1.66
N LEU A 14 17.57 -7.87 2.55
CA LEU A 14 16.73 -6.68 2.51
C LEU A 14 17.62 -5.45 2.70
N THR A 15 17.22 -4.34 2.10
CA THR A 15 17.73 -3.03 2.50
C THR A 15 17.19 -2.64 3.88
N ASP A 16 17.78 -1.62 4.50
CA ASP A 16 17.31 -1.14 5.81
C ASP A 16 15.86 -0.62 5.74
N GLU A 17 15.50 0.04 4.64
CA GLU A 17 14.15 0.55 4.37
C GLU A 17 13.14 -0.61 4.26
N GLU A 18 13.47 -1.65 3.49
CA GLU A 18 12.60 -2.82 3.35
C GLU A 18 12.42 -3.54 4.69
N LYS A 19 13.50 -3.67 5.47
CA LYS A 19 13.44 -4.29 6.79
C LYS A 19 12.48 -3.54 7.72
N GLU A 20 12.53 -2.20 7.72
CA GLU A 20 11.63 -1.38 8.55
C GLU A 20 10.16 -1.59 8.16
N ILE A 21 9.87 -1.69 6.86
CA ILE A 21 8.52 -1.99 6.35
C ILE A 21 8.05 -3.35 6.86
N PHE A 22 8.90 -4.37 6.83
CA PHE A 22 8.57 -5.71 7.31
C PHE A 22 8.27 -5.70 8.81
N GLU A 23 9.07 -5.00 9.61
CA GLU A 23 8.85 -4.89 11.06
C GLU A 23 7.55 -4.16 11.41
N LYS A 24 7.26 -3.05 10.72
CA LYS A 24 5.98 -2.33 10.85
C LYS A 24 4.80 -3.24 10.52
N LYS A 25 4.86 -3.96 9.40
CA LYS A 25 3.79 -4.89 8.99
C LYS A 25 3.64 -6.09 9.93
N MET A 26 4.75 -6.60 10.48
CA MET A 26 4.72 -7.67 11.48
C MET A 26 3.97 -7.25 12.75
N LYS A 27 4.24 -6.03 13.24
CA LYS A 27 3.56 -5.46 14.41
C LYS A 27 2.07 -5.28 14.16
N LEU A 28 1.71 -4.75 12.99
CA LEU A 28 0.30 -4.60 12.59
C LEU A 28 -0.44 -5.94 12.49
N ALA A 29 0.23 -7.00 12.02
CA ALA A 29 -0.32 -8.34 11.95
C ALA A 29 -0.31 -9.10 13.30
N ASN A 30 0.06 -8.43 14.41
CA ASN A 30 0.19 -8.97 15.76
C ASN A 30 0.98 -10.29 15.83
N CYS A 31 2.05 -10.39 15.05
CA CYS A 31 2.87 -11.59 14.97
C CYS A 31 4.07 -11.50 15.92
N LYS A 32 4.33 -12.58 16.67
CA LYS A 32 5.43 -12.66 17.64
C LYS A 32 6.83 -12.69 17.01
N THR A 33 6.95 -13.25 15.80
CA THR A 33 8.23 -13.39 15.10
C THR A 33 8.09 -13.12 13.61
N MET A 34 9.17 -12.63 13.00
CA MET A 34 9.21 -12.36 11.55
C MET A 34 8.92 -13.62 10.73
N SER A 35 9.46 -14.76 11.15
CA SER A 35 9.20 -16.04 10.47
C SER A 35 7.73 -16.47 10.57
N HIS A 36 7.05 -16.18 11.69
CA HIS A 36 5.60 -16.41 11.76
C HIS A 36 4.85 -15.47 10.82
N PHE A 37 5.20 -14.19 10.82
CA PHE A 37 4.59 -13.19 9.93
C PHE A 37 4.76 -13.55 8.44
N LEU A 38 5.96 -13.93 8.01
CA LEU A 38 6.21 -14.28 6.60
C LEU A 38 5.43 -15.52 6.16
N ARG A 39 5.42 -16.57 6.98
CA ARG A 39 4.63 -17.77 6.69
C ARG A 39 3.14 -17.45 6.66
N LYS A 40 2.65 -16.64 7.61
CA LYS A 40 1.26 -16.19 7.64
C LYS A 40 0.92 -15.41 6.37
N CYS A 41 1.77 -14.47 5.98
CA CYS A 41 1.59 -13.63 4.81
C CYS A 41 1.54 -14.44 3.50
N VAL A 42 2.39 -15.45 3.35
CA VAL A 42 2.50 -16.25 2.12
C VAL A 42 1.49 -17.40 2.07
N LEU A 43 1.17 -18.02 3.22
CA LEU A 43 0.29 -19.20 3.27
C LEU A 43 -1.19 -18.85 3.44
N GLU A 44 -1.54 -17.74 4.11
CA GLU A 44 -2.95 -17.39 4.35
C GLU A 44 -3.54 -16.45 3.30
N LYS A 45 -2.72 -15.70 2.55
CA LYS A 45 -3.24 -14.82 1.49
C LYS A 45 -3.12 -15.50 0.14
N GLU A 46 -4.24 -15.61 -0.56
CA GLU A 46 -4.24 -15.82 -2.01
C GLU A 46 -3.53 -14.63 -2.67
N ILE A 47 -2.63 -14.92 -3.61
CA ILE A 47 -1.95 -13.89 -4.40
C ILE A 47 -2.92 -13.45 -5.48
N TYR A 48 -3.64 -12.35 -5.24
CA TYR A 48 -4.50 -11.75 -6.25
C TYR A 48 -3.66 -10.89 -7.19
N ILE A 49 -3.60 -11.29 -8.46
CA ILE A 49 -3.16 -10.41 -9.54
C ILE A 49 -4.39 -9.58 -9.91
N VAL A 50 -4.48 -8.37 -9.37
CA VAL A 50 -5.54 -7.44 -9.73
C VAL A 50 -5.10 -6.71 -11.00
N ASP A 51 -5.70 -7.08 -12.13
CA ASP A 51 -5.60 -6.27 -13.33
C ASP A 51 -6.43 -4.99 -13.14
N LEU A 52 -5.75 -3.85 -13.13
CA LEU A 52 -6.39 -2.54 -12.94
C LEU A 52 -6.79 -1.89 -14.27
N GLU A 53 -6.60 -2.56 -15.42
CA GLU A 53 -7.02 -2.03 -16.72
C GLU A 53 -8.50 -1.66 -16.74
N SER A 54 -9.36 -2.50 -16.15
CA SER A 54 -10.81 -2.26 -16.10
C SER A 54 -11.23 -1.01 -15.30
N PHE A 55 -10.34 -0.48 -14.45
CA PHE A 55 -10.61 0.71 -13.65
C PHE A 55 -10.12 2.01 -14.31
N ARG A 56 -9.37 1.94 -15.42
CA ARG A 56 -8.87 3.13 -16.13
C ARG A 56 -10.00 3.95 -16.75
N ASP A 57 -10.94 3.30 -17.41
CA ASP A 57 -12.03 4.00 -18.12
C ASP A 57 -13.00 4.70 -17.16
N PRO A 58 -13.47 4.05 -16.08
CA PRO A 58 -14.26 4.73 -15.06
C PRO A 58 -13.52 5.91 -14.41
N GLN A 59 -12.22 5.76 -14.15
CA GLN A 59 -11.41 6.82 -13.52
C GLN A 59 -11.18 8.02 -14.44
N TRP A 60 -11.03 7.78 -15.75
CA TRP A 60 -10.99 8.82 -16.78
C TRP A 60 -12.33 9.56 -16.90
N LEU A 61 -13.45 8.83 -16.93
CA LEU A 61 -14.80 9.41 -16.98
C LEU A 61 -15.09 10.29 -15.77
N LEU A 62 -14.78 9.83 -14.56
CA LEU A 62 -14.94 10.61 -13.33
C LEU A 62 -14.06 11.87 -13.32
N SER A 63 -12.83 11.76 -13.81
CA SER A 63 -11.92 12.91 -13.94
C SER A 63 -12.45 13.97 -14.91
N ASN A 64 -13.15 13.57 -15.97
CA ASN A 64 -13.78 14.50 -16.91
C ASN A 64 -15.07 15.10 -16.36
N ALA A 65 -15.91 14.31 -15.70
CA ALA A 65 -17.14 14.80 -15.06
C ALA A 65 -16.83 15.85 -13.98
N THR A 66 -15.79 15.62 -13.17
CA THR A 66 -15.34 16.56 -12.13
C THR A 66 -14.70 17.83 -12.71
N LYS A 67 -13.98 17.76 -13.84
CA LYS A 67 -13.48 18.95 -14.57
C LYS A 67 -14.62 19.85 -15.04
N LYS A 68 -15.73 19.28 -15.52
CA LYS A 68 -16.90 20.03 -16.00
C LYS A 68 -17.65 20.74 -14.87
N HIS A 69 -17.56 20.22 -13.64
CA HIS A 69 -18.29 20.74 -12.48
C HIS A 69 -17.45 21.59 -11.52
N LYS A 70 -16.16 21.85 -11.84
CA LYS A 70 -15.37 22.81 -11.06
C LYS A 70 -16.03 24.20 -11.22
N PRO A 71 -16.59 24.80 -10.16
CA PRO A 71 -16.92 26.21 -10.22
C PRO A 71 -15.59 26.94 -10.46
N ASP A 72 -15.58 27.87 -11.41
CA ASP A 72 -14.41 28.64 -11.78
C ASP A 72 -13.73 29.21 -10.53
N ARG A 73 -12.62 28.61 -10.10
CA ARG A 73 -11.74 29.16 -9.05
C ARG A 73 -10.92 30.33 -9.61
N LYS A 74 -11.55 31.22 -10.38
CA LYS A 74 -10.99 32.48 -10.85
C LYS A 74 -11.85 33.65 -10.36
N SER A 75 -12.02 33.76 -9.04
CA SER A 75 -12.48 35.01 -8.42
C SER A 75 -12.05 35.06 -6.96
N ASN A 76 -10.74 35.15 -6.71
CA ASN A 76 -10.26 35.76 -5.47
C ASN A 76 -8.85 36.33 -5.66
N GLN A 77 -8.74 37.30 -6.56
CA GLN A 77 -7.79 38.41 -6.39
C GLN A 77 -8.66 39.67 -6.28
N TYR A 78 -8.23 40.65 -5.50
CA TYR A 78 -8.96 41.83 -5.02
C TYR A 78 -9.78 41.62 -3.75
N ASN A 79 -9.12 41.73 -2.59
CA ASN A 79 -9.06 43.03 -1.89
C ASN A 79 -8.22 42.89 -0.63
N GLY A 80 -6.99 43.42 -0.69
CA GLY A 80 -6.09 43.42 0.44
C GLY A 80 -4.80 44.17 0.13
N SER A 81 -4.87 45.50 -0.06
CA SER A 81 -3.76 46.39 0.26
C SER A 81 -4.09 47.87 0.04
N HIS A 82 -4.08 48.59 1.17
CA HIS A 82 -3.46 49.91 1.39
C HIS A 82 -4.12 51.20 0.86
N LEU A 83 -4.39 52.05 1.87
CA LEU A 83 -4.69 53.49 1.90
C LEU A 83 -6.16 53.90 1.69
#